data_AF-A0A061F7K1-F1
#
_entry.id   AF-A0A061F7K1-F1
#
_cell.length_a   1.000
_cell.length_b   1.000
_cell.length_c   1.000
_cell.angle_alpha   90.00
_cell.angle_beta   90.00
_cell.angle_gamma   90.00
#
_symmetry.space_group_name_H-M   'P 1'
#
loop_
_entity.id
_entity.type
_entity.pdbx_description
1 polymer ?
#
loop_
_entity_poly.entity_id
_entity_poly.type
_entity_poly.pdbx_seq_one_letter_code
_entity_poly.pdbx_strand_id
1 'polypeptide(L)'
;MASVPGRDKYRSFLHDDADSVQWRHGGPPTYDAVNQLFEEGRTKEWPEGSLEETVQNAIKTWEMEISHKVRLQDIKSINPEKFKLIVNGREGLTGEETLKLGTYNALLKNSLPKEFQYYKVDEETFESSHEVFRSAFPRGFAWEVISVYSGPPLIAFKFRHWGIFQGPFKGHAPTGEKVDESLKVED
;
A
#
# COMPACT_ATOMS: atom_id res chain seq x y z
N MET A 1 12.74 16.34 13.47
CA MET A 1 13.66 17.12 12.58
C MET A 1 12.79 17.84 11.55
N ALA A 2 13.06 19.11 11.22
CA ALA A 2 12.26 19.82 10.22
C ALA A 2 12.27 19.07 8.87
N SER A 3 11.09 18.92 8.24
CA SER A 3 10.97 18.31 6.91
C SER A 3 11.81 19.09 5.90
N VAL A 4 12.77 18.43 5.26
CA VAL A 4 13.54 19.04 4.16
C VAL A 4 12.58 19.26 2.98
N PRO A 5 12.52 20.47 2.39
CA PRO A 5 11.70 20.74 1.22
C PRO A 5 11.97 19.71 0.10
N GLY A 6 10.91 19.07 -0.39
CA GLY A 6 10.99 18.08 -1.47
C GLY A 6 11.17 16.61 -1.02
N ARG A 7 11.20 16.31 0.29
CA ARG A 7 11.18 14.93 0.79
C ARG A 7 9.77 14.48 1.14
N ASP A 8 9.41 13.26 0.76
CA ASP A 8 8.16 12.63 1.17
C ASP A 8 8.09 12.49 2.70
N LYS A 9 6.98 12.94 3.29
CA LYS A 9 6.72 12.95 4.73
C LYS A 9 6.28 11.58 5.27
N TYR A 10 5.73 10.73 4.42
CA TYR A 10 4.97 9.54 4.79
C TYR A 10 5.69 8.23 4.53
N ARG A 11 6.81 8.25 3.80
CA ARG A 11 7.56 7.08 3.38
C ARG A 11 9.03 7.28 3.67
N SER A 12 9.57 6.42 4.53
CA SER A 12 11.00 6.32 4.75
C SER A 12 11.70 5.75 3.52
N PHE A 13 13.02 5.96 3.43
CA PHE A 13 13.92 5.39 2.42
C PHE A 13 13.70 5.82 0.96
N LEU A 14 12.60 6.51 0.62
CA LEU A 14 12.32 6.95 -0.75
C LEU A 14 13.43 7.85 -1.33
N HIS A 15 14.09 8.65 -0.49
CA HIS A 15 15.14 9.59 -0.89
C HIS A 15 16.52 9.28 -0.25
N ASP A 16 16.63 8.22 0.56
CA ASP A 16 17.87 7.84 1.29
C ASP A 16 18.45 6.52 0.80
N ASP A 17 17.95 6.02 -0.33
CA ASP A 17 18.45 4.80 -0.91
C ASP A 17 19.78 5.02 -1.60
N ALA A 18 20.65 4.01 -1.51
CA ALA A 18 21.93 4.03 -2.21
C ALA A 18 21.69 4.01 -3.73
N ASP A 19 22.60 4.61 -4.49
CA ASP A 19 22.57 4.62 -5.97
C ASP A 19 22.48 3.21 -6.59
N SER A 20 22.80 2.17 -5.80
CA SER A 20 22.73 0.77 -6.20
C SER A 20 21.33 0.15 -6.19
N VAL A 21 20.30 0.84 -5.66
CA VAL A 21 18.92 0.30 -5.61
C VAL A 21 18.35 0.16 -7.01
N GLN A 22 17.73 -1.00 -7.28
CA GLN A 22 17.11 -1.26 -8.58
C GLN A 22 15.61 -0.98 -8.53
N TRP A 23 15.24 0.13 -9.14
CA TRP A 23 13.85 0.56 -9.30
C TRP A 23 13.22 -0.05 -10.55
N ARG A 24 12.00 -0.58 -10.41
CA ARG A 24 11.19 -1.23 -11.45
C ARG A 24 10.95 -0.34 -12.66
N HIS A 25 10.90 0.98 -12.46
CA HIS A 25 10.64 1.97 -13.50
C HIS A 25 11.80 2.96 -13.68
N GLY A 26 13.03 2.53 -13.37
CA GLY A 26 14.25 3.30 -13.61
C GLY A 26 14.56 4.40 -12.58
N GLY A 27 13.66 4.68 -11.64
CA GLY A 27 13.89 5.63 -10.55
C GLY A 27 12.82 5.57 -9.45
N PRO A 28 13.01 6.33 -8.36
CA PRO A 28 12.04 6.41 -7.28
C PRO A 28 10.71 6.99 -7.76
N PRO A 29 9.56 6.47 -7.29
CA PRO A 29 8.25 7.02 -7.62
C PRO A 29 8.01 8.38 -6.97
N THR A 30 7.02 9.12 -7.47
CA THR A 30 6.46 10.31 -6.81
C THR A 30 5.11 9.97 -6.19
N TYR A 31 4.81 10.59 -5.04
CA TYR A 31 3.58 10.35 -4.28
C TYR A 31 2.76 11.62 -4.02
N ASP A 32 3.08 12.73 -4.68
CA ASP A 32 2.45 14.04 -4.44
C ASP A 32 0.92 13.99 -4.53
N ALA A 33 0.37 13.34 -5.56
CA ALA A 33 -1.08 13.23 -5.75
C ALA A 33 -1.79 12.48 -4.62
N VAL A 34 -1.23 11.35 -4.17
CA VAL A 34 -1.85 10.57 -3.08
C VAL A 34 -1.58 11.19 -1.73
N ASN A 35 -0.46 11.91 -1.56
CA ASN A 35 -0.17 12.66 -0.35
C ASN A 35 -1.15 13.84 -0.21
N GLN A 36 -1.43 14.55 -1.30
CA GLN A 36 -2.47 15.58 -1.31
C GLN A 36 -3.85 14.98 -0.98
N LEU A 37 -4.23 13.87 -1.62
CA LEU A 37 -5.48 13.17 -1.32
C LEU A 37 -5.56 12.73 0.15
N PHE A 38 -4.44 12.26 0.71
CA PHE A 38 -4.33 11.86 2.11
C PHE A 38 -4.54 13.07 3.03
N GLU A 39 -3.87 14.20 2.79
CA GLU A 39 -4.02 15.42 3.59
C GLU A 39 -5.45 15.99 3.54
N GLU A 40 -6.09 15.97 2.36
CA GLU A 40 -7.48 16.43 2.20
C GLU A 40 -8.49 15.54 2.93
N GLY A 41 -8.18 14.25 3.11
CA GLY A 41 -9.14 13.25 3.60
C GLY A 41 -8.85 12.65 4.97
N ARG A 42 -7.63 12.81 5.52
CA ARG A 42 -7.23 12.20 6.80
C ARG A 42 -8.11 12.65 7.95
N THR A 43 -8.28 11.77 8.92
CA THR A 43 -9.03 12.00 10.16
C THR A 43 -8.15 11.99 11.39
N LYS A 44 -6.89 11.57 11.25
CA LYS A 44 -5.92 11.45 12.33
C LYS A 44 -4.66 12.26 12.02
N GLU A 45 -4.19 12.96 13.05
CA GLU A 45 -2.87 13.57 13.09
C GLU A 45 -2.13 12.93 14.26
N TRP A 46 -1.07 12.19 13.96
CA TRP A 46 -0.28 11.48 14.96
C TRP A 46 0.91 12.34 15.37
N PRO A 47 1.25 12.42 16.68
CA PRO A 47 2.43 13.14 17.13
C PRO A 47 3.72 12.58 16.53
N GLU A 48 4.71 13.45 16.27
CA GLU A 48 6.03 13.02 15.80
C GLU A 48 6.65 12.03 16.81
N GLY A 49 7.11 10.88 16.32
CA GLY A 49 7.68 9.80 17.11
C GLY A 49 6.65 8.90 17.82
N SER A 50 5.35 9.10 17.60
CA SER A 50 4.34 8.19 18.16
C SER A 50 4.38 6.82 17.48
N LEU A 51 3.81 5.81 18.15
CA LEU A 51 3.71 4.47 17.59
C LEU A 51 2.81 4.46 16.35
N GLU A 52 1.73 5.23 16.36
CA GLU A 52 0.80 5.35 15.24
C GLU A 52 1.45 5.99 14.01
N GLU A 53 2.23 7.06 14.20
CA GLU A 53 3.03 7.65 13.12
C GLU A 53 4.02 6.61 12.57
N THR A 54 4.71 5.89 13.45
CA THR A 54 5.69 4.86 13.07
C THR A 54 5.04 3.74 12.25
N VAL A 55 3.91 3.21 12.71
CA VAL A 55 3.15 2.17 11.98
C VAL A 55 2.67 2.70 10.63
N GLN A 56 2.19 3.93 10.59
CA GLN A 56 1.72 4.53 9.33
C GLN A 56 2.85 4.67 8.31
N ASN A 57 4.00 5.17 8.75
CA ASN A 57 5.16 5.30 7.90
C ASN A 57 5.68 3.92 7.45
N ALA A 58 5.74 2.95 8.35
CA ALA A 58 6.23 1.60 8.05
C ALA A 58 5.40 0.90 6.97
N ILE A 59 4.06 0.94 7.06
CA ILE A 59 3.19 0.30 6.06
C ILE A 59 3.25 1.01 4.70
N LYS A 60 3.22 2.35 4.69
CA LYS A 60 3.34 3.14 3.44
C LYS A 60 4.71 2.95 2.77
N THR A 61 5.77 2.80 3.57
CA THR A 61 7.12 2.51 3.09
C THR A 61 7.20 1.10 2.51
N TRP A 62 6.68 0.10 3.22
CA TRP A 62 6.69 -1.29 2.75
C TRP A 62 5.94 -1.46 1.41
N GLU A 63 4.76 -0.85 1.29
CA GLU A 63 4.00 -0.88 0.03
C GLU A 63 4.81 -0.26 -1.11
N MET A 64 5.39 0.93 -0.87
CA MET A 64 6.26 1.59 -1.86
C MET A 64 7.43 0.71 -2.28
N GLU A 65 8.15 0.13 -1.32
CA GLU A 65 9.32 -0.68 -1.60
C GLU A 65 8.97 -1.94 -2.40
N ILE A 66 7.93 -2.69 -2.00
CA ILE A 66 7.49 -3.90 -2.71
C ILE A 66 6.98 -3.58 -4.12
N SER A 67 6.25 -2.49 -4.28
CA SER A 67 5.66 -2.11 -5.57
C SER A 67 6.71 -1.56 -6.55
N HIS A 68 7.77 -0.92 -6.05
CA HIS A 68 8.71 -0.19 -6.91
C HIS A 68 10.14 -0.72 -6.95
N LYS A 69 10.59 -1.51 -5.98
CA LYS A 69 11.90 -2.16 -6.03
C LYS A 69 11.76 -3.54 -6.67
N VAL A 70 12.84 -4.06 -7.27
CA VAL A 70 12.83 -5.36 -7.97
C VAL A 70 13.62 -6.45 -7.24
N ARG A 71 14.33 -6.10 -6.17
CA ARG A 71 15.16 -7.05 -5.42
C ARG A 71 14.82 -7.02 -3.94
N LEU A 72 14.64 -8.18 -3.33
CA LEU A 72 14.24 -8.29 -1.92
C LEU A 72 15.28 -7.66 -0.98
N GLN A 73 16.57 -7.75 -1.30
CA GLN A 73 17.64 -7.13 -0.52
C GLN A 73 17.61 -5.59 -0.52
N ASP A 74 16.90 -4.97 -1.46
CA ASP A 74 16.75 -3.51 -1.48
C ASP A 74 15.59 -3.05 -0.57
N ILE A 75 14.79 -3.98 -0.03
CA ILE A 75 13.64 -3.69 0.84
C ILE A 75 14.12 -3.59 2.28
N LYS A 76 14.05 -2.38 2.84
CA LYS A 76 14.58 -2.04 4.18
C LYS A 76 13.52 -2.11 5.28
N SER A 77 12.24 -2.03 4.93
CA SER A 77 11.12 -2.03 5.88
C SER A 77 10.83 -3.40 6.51
N ILE A 78 11.47 -4.47 6.06
CA ILE A 78 11.23 -5.84 6.54
C ILE A 78 12.54 -6.57 6.84
N ASN A 79 12.46 -7.65 7.61
CA ASN A 79 13.53 -8.65 7.69
C ASN A 79 13.29 -9.71 6.60
N PRO A 80 14.12 -9.80 5.54
CA PRO A 80 13.89 -10.73 4.43
C PRO A 80 13.79 -12.20 4.82
N GLU A 81 14.55 -12.64 5.82
CA GLU A 81 14.60 -14.03 6.28
C GLU A 81 13.38 -14.43 7.11
N LYS A 82 12.73 -13.45 7.75
CA LYS A 82 11.61 -13.69 8.68
C LYS A 82 10.26 -13.20 8.16
N PHE A 83 10.24 -12.42 7.09
CA PHE A 83 9.02 -11.79 6.59
C PHE A 83 8.02 -12.84 6.10
N LYS A 84 6.76 -12.67 6.55
CA LYS A 84 5.61 -13.41 6.06
C LYS A 84 4.41 -12.48 5.92
N LEU A 85 3.80 -12.47 4.73
CA LEU A 85 2.52 -11.80 4.49
C LEU A 85 1.40 -12.83 4.55
N ILE A 86 0.51 -12.69 5.54
CA ILE A 86 -0.65 -13.54 5.75
C ILE A 86 -1.90 -12.67 5.62
N VAL A 87 -2.82 -13.07 4.74
CA VAL A 87 -4.04 -12.30 4.44
C VAL A 87 -5.25 -13.18 4.63
N ASN A 88 -6.21 -12.72 5.42
CA ASN A 88 -7.50 -13.40 5.69
C ASN A 88 -7.34 -14.89 6.06
N GLY A 89 -6.35 -15.21 6.90
CA GLY A 89 -6.11 -16.57 7.40
C GLY A 89 -5.53 -17.56 6.38
N ARG A 90 -5.11 -17.10 5.19
CA ARG A 90 -4.47 -17.94 4.17
C ARG A 90 -3.03 -18.32 4.54
N GLU A 91 -2.44 -19.21 3.75
CA GLU A 91 -1.01 -19.50 3.82
C GLU A 91 -0.15 -18.25 3.61
N GLY A 92 0.96 -18.15 4.36
CA GLY A 92 1.82 -16.98 4.38
C GLY A 92 2.86 -16.95 3.26
N LEU A 93 2.85 -15.85 2.49
CA LEU A 93 3.82 -15.58 1.42
C LEU A 93 5.15 -15.09 2.00
N THR A 94 6.26 -15.58 1.47
CA THR A 94 7.60 -15.02 1.69
C THR A 94 7.77 -13.64 1.03
N GLY A 95 8.89 -12.96 1.34
CA GLY A 95 9.24 -11.69 0.68
C GLY A 95 9.39 -11.83 -0.83
N GLU A 96 10.08 -12.89 -1.29
CA GLU A 96 10.27 -13.17 -2.72
C GLU A 96 8.93 -13.44 -3.43
N GLU A 97 8.06 -14.25 -2.83
CA GLU A 97 6.74 -14.53 -3.40
C GLU A 97 5.87 -13.27 -3.47
N THR A 98 5.91 -12.44 -2.42
CA THR A 98 5.17 -11.17 -2.38
C THR A 98 5.66 -10.20 -3.45
N LEU A 99 6.99 -10.06 -3.59
CA LEU A 99 7.64 -9.20 -4.57
C LEU A 99 7.33 -9.62 -6.02
N LYS A 100 7.29 -10.93 -6.27
CA LYS A 100 6.95 -11.52 -7.58
C LYS A 100 5.46 -11.38 -7.91
N LEU A 101 4.59 -11.66 -6.94
CA LEU A 101 3.13 -11.66 -7.15
C LEU A 101 2.55 -10.24 -7.25
N GLY A 102 3.09 -9.30 -6.47
CA GLY A 102 2.55 -7.96 -6.30
C GLY A 102 1.49 -7.87 -5.19
N THR A 103 1.39 -6.68 -4.59
CA THR A 103 0.51 -6.40 -3.44
C THR A 103 -0.97 -6.59 -3.77
N TYR A 104 -1.46 -6.08 -4.90
CA TYR A 104 -2.86 -6.24 -5.31
C TYR A 104 -3.27 -7.71 -5.42
N ASN A 105 -2.47 -8.52 -6.12
CA ASN A 105 -2.75 -9.94 -6.28
C ASN A 105 -2.64 -10.70 -4.94
N ALA A 106 -1.67 -10.36 -4.08
CA ALA A 106 -1.53 -10.97 -2.77
C ALA A 106 -2.72 -10.66 -1.84
N LEU A 107 -3.17 -9.40 -1.81
CA LEU A 107 -4.21 -8.90 -0.92
C LEU A 107 -5.61 -9.32 -1.38
N LEU A 108 -5.91 -9.17 -2.67
CA LEU A 108 -7.26 -9.38 -3.23
C LEU A 108 -7.59 -10.84 -3.56
N LYS A 109 -6.61 -11.74 -3.43
CA LYS A 109 -6.87 -13.19 -3.54
C LYS A 109 -7.97 -13.58 -2.56
N ASN A 110 -8.93 -14.35 -3.04
CA ASN A 110 -10.07 -14.80 -2.24
C ASN A 110 -10.55 -16.16 -2.76
N SER A 111 -11.40 -16.83 -1.97
CA SER A 111 -11.97 -18.13 -2.28
C SER A 111 -13.42 -18.04 -2.75
N LEU A 112 -13.87 -16.87 -3.19
CA LEU A 112 -15.23 -16.72 -3.72
C LEU A 112 -15.37 -17.53 -5.02
N PRO A 113 -16.59 -18.02 -5.33
CA PRO A 113 -16.88 -18.58 -6.66
C PRO A 113 -16.48 -17.62 -7.79
N LYS A 114 -16.05 -18.16 -8.93
CA LYS A 114 -15.47 -17.37 -10.04
C LYS A 114 -16.40 -16.26 -10.53
N GLU A 115 -17.70 -16.50 -10.50
CA GLU A 115 -18.76 -15.55 -10.88
C GLU A 115 -18.83 -14.33 -9.95
N PHE A 116 -18.31 -14.40 -8.73
CA PHE A 116 -18.26 -13.30 -7.76
C PHE A 116 -16.86 -12.67 -7.65
N GLN A 117 -15.90 -13.12 -8.47
CA GLN A 117 -14.57 -12.53 -8.54
C GLN A 117 -14.55 -11.41 -9.59
N TYR A 118 -14.91 -10.20 -9.17
CA TYR A 118 -14.86 -9.01 -10.03
C TYR A 118 -13.42 -8.57 -10.36
N TYR A 119 -12.47 -8.95 -9.51
CA TYR A 119 -11.03 -8.89 -9.79
C TYR A 119 -10.47 -10.31 -9.70
N LYS A 120 -9.93 -10.81 -10.82
CA LYS A 120 -9.47 -12.19 -10.95
C LYS A 120 -7.95 -12.24 -10.87
N VAL A 121 -7.43 -12.50 -9.67
CA VAL A 121 -5.98 -12.52 -9.42
C VAL A 121 -5.21 -13.48 -10.34
N ASP A 122 -5.84 -14.57 -10.78
CA ASP A 122 -5.21 -15.57 -11.65
C ASP A 122 -5.08 -15.12 -13.12
N GLU A 123 -5.78 -14.04 -13.50
CA GLU A 123 -5.73 -13.44 -14.85
C GLU A 123 -4.80 -12.19 -14.88
N GLU A 124 -4.18 -11.79 -13.76
CA GLU A 124 -3.39 -10.57 -13.66
C GLU A 124 -1.90 -10.83 -13.38
N THR A 125 -1.04 -10.12 -14.10
CA THR A 125 0.38 -10.01 -13.74
C THR A 125 0.59 -8.91 -12.69
N PHE A 126 1.82 -8.79 -12.19
CA PHE A 126 2.21 -7.63 -11.40
C PHE A 126 1.90 -6.33 -12.16
N GLU A 127 2.28 -6.24 -13.43
CA GLU A 127 2.13 -5.04 -14.24
C GLU A 127 0.66 -4.74 -14.52
N SER A 128 -0.14 -5.72 -14.96
CA SER A 128 -1.54 -5.50 -15.31
C SER A 128 -2.38 -5.13 -14.07
N SER A 129 -2.09 -5.74 -12.92
CA SER A 129 -2.76 -5.37 -11.66
C SER A 129 -2.50 -3.92 -11.28
N HIS A 130 -1.24 -3.48 -11.31
CA HIS A 130 -0.89 -2.10 -10.99
C HIS A 130 -1.44 -1.10 -12.00
N GLU A 131 -1.43 -1.43 -13.29
CA GLU A 131 -2.03 -0.60 -14.33
C GLU A 131 -3.53 -0.40 -14.10
N VAL A 132 -4.26 -1.48 -13.80
CA VAL A 132 -5.71 -1.44 -13.56
C VAL A 132 -6.03 -0.52 -12.38
N PHE A 133 -5.36 -0.66 -11.24
CA PHE A 133 -5.66 0.14 -10.06
C PHE A 133 -5.19 1.59 -10.18
N ARG A 134 -4.02 1.85 -10.77
CA ARG A 134 -3.56 3.22 -11.03
C ARG A 134 -4.45 3.93 -12.05
N SER A 135 -4.97 3.20 -13.04
CA SER A 135 -5.93 3.75 -14.00
C SER A 135 -7.25 4.10 -13.33
N ALA A 136 -7.78 3.20 -12.48
CA ALA A 136 -9.04 3.43 -11.77
C ALA A 136 -8.95 4.61 -10.78
N PHE A 137 -7.82 4.73 -10.08
CA PHE A 137 -7.57 5.74 -9.04
C PHE A 137 -6.34 6.60 -9.41
N PRO A 138 -6.47 7.53 -10.37
CA PRO A 138 -5.33 8.33 -10.86
C PRO A 138 -4.74 9.26 -9.80
N ARG A 139 -5.50 9.60 -8.76
CA ARG A 139 -5.01 10.35 -7.57
C ARG A 139 -4.34 9.46 -6.54
N GLY A 140 -4.23 8.16 -6.81
CA GLY A 140 -3.83 7.14 -5.86
C GLY A 140 -4.96 6.70 -4.94
N PHE A 141 -4.61 5.76 -4.08
CA PHE A 141 -5.50 5.16 -3.09
C PHE A 141 -4.81 5.43 -1.74
N ALA A 142 -5.36 6.34 -0.94
CA ALA A 142 -4.77 6.82 0.29
C ALA A 142 -5.02 5.83 1.44
N TRP A 143 -4.01 5.65 2.29
CA TRP A 143 -4.03 4.72 3.42
C TRP A 143 -3.79 5.46 4.73
N GLU A 144 -4.57 5.16 5.78
CA GLU A 144 -4.48 5.81 7.09
C GLU A 144 -4.59 4.81 8.25
N VAL A 145 -3.72 4.95 9.26
CA VAL A 145 -3.93 4.30 10.58
C VAL A 145 -5.03 5.04 11.34
N ILE A 146 -6.06 4.32 11.76
CA ILE A 146 -7.17 4.85 12.56
C ILE A 146 -6.91 4.72 14.06
N SER A 147 -6.33 3.59 14.49
CA SER A 147 -5.98 3.35 15.89
C SER A 147 -4.97 2.20 15.99
N VAL A 148 -4.04 2.30 16.95
CA VAL A 148 -3.16 1.19 17.34
C VAL A 148 -3.63 0.64 18.69
N TYR A 149 -3.75 -0.68 18.78
CA TYR A 149 -4.29 -1.38 19.95
C TYR A 149 -3.21 -2.03 20.83
N SER A 150 -2.03 -2.27 20.28
CA SER A 150 -0.92 -2.89 21.02
C SER A 150 0.45 -2.42 20.53
N GLY A 151 1.43 -2.47 21.44
CA GLY A 151 2.82 -2.14 21.16
C GLY A 151 3.68 -3.35 20.79
N PRO A 152 4.96 -3.14 20.44
CA PRO A 152 5.92 -4.21 20.17
C PRO A 152 5.97 -5.27 21.29
N PRO A 153 6.24 -6.55 20.96
CA PRO A 153 6.62 -7.06 19.64
C PRO A 153 5.44 -7.35 18.70
N LEU A 154 4.20 -7.30 19.18
CA LEU A 154 3.00 -7.62 18.40
C LEU A 154 2.08 -6.40 18.32
N ILE A 155 2.08 -5.74 17.16
CA ILE A 155 1.26 -4.56 16.91
C ILE A 155 -0.03 -4.98 16.20
N ALA A 156 -1.17 -4.68 16.81
CA ALA A 156 -2.49 -4.77 16.23
C ALA A 156 -3.02 -3.35 16.00
N PHE A 157 -3.63 -3.09 14.85
CA PHE A 157 -4.12 -1.76 14.51
C PHE A 157 -5.33 -1.84 13.56
N LYS A 158 -6.11 -0.76 13.51
CA LYS A 158 -7.18 -0.53 12.54
C LYS A 158 -6.72 0.52 11.54
N PHE A 159 -7.03 0.29 10.27
CA PHE A 159 -6.71 1.20 9.18
C PHE A 159 -7.94 1.40 8.27
N ARG A 160 -7.81 2.35 7.33
CA ARG A 160 -8.72 2.48 6.19
C ARG A 160 -7.95 2.81 4.92
N HIS A 161 -8.59 2.54 3.78
CA HIS A 161 -8.11 2.91 2.46
C HIS A 161 -9.18 3.71 1.70
N TRP A 162 -8.83 4.74 0.95
CA TRP A 162 -9.81 5.43 0.10
C TRP A 162 -9.23 6.08 -1.15
N GLY A 163 -10.06 6.28 -2.16
CA GLY A 163 -9.71 6.99 -3.39
C GLY A 163 -10.94 7.43 -4.15
N ILE A 164 -10.75 8.29 -5.15
CA ILE A 164 -11.84 8.76 -6.00
C ILE A 164 -11.79 7.96 -7.29
N PHE A 165 -12.88 7.25 -7.61
CA PHE A 165 -12.96 6.39 -8.78
C PHE A 165 -13.15 7.24 -10.05
N GLN A 166 -12.03 7.66 -10.65
CA GLN A 166 -12.00 8.66 -11.73
C GLN A 166 -11.50 8.12 -13.07
N GLY A 167 -10.94 6.92 -13.12
CA GLY A 167 -10.63 6.27 -14.38
C GLY A 167 -11.30 4.91 -14.54
N PRO A 168 -11.10 4.24 -15.67
CA PRO A 168 -11.78 2.98 -15.98
C PRO A 168 -11.26 1.84 -15.11
N PHE A 169 -12.15 0.88 -14.79
CA PHE A 169 -11.79 -0.36 -14.11
C PHE A 169 -12.47 -1.54 -14.78
N LYS A 170 -11.71 -2.42 -15.45
CA LYS A 170 -12.20 -3.68 -16.04
C LYS A 170 -13.51 -3.55 -16.84
N GLY A 171 -13.61 -2.51 -17.69
CA GLY A 171 -14.79 -2.24 -18.52
C GLY A 171 -15.89 -1.40 -17.84
N HIS A 172 -15.73 -1.06 -16.57
CA HIS A 172 -16.61 -0.16 -15.84
C HIS A 172 -16.14 1.29 -15.96
N ALA A 173 -17.08 2.20 -16.24
CA ALA A 173 -16.84 3.64 -16.28
C ALA A 173 -16.62 4.20 -14.86
N PRO A 174 -15.80 5.26 -14.70
CA PRO A 174 -15.62 5.92 -13.41
C PRO A 174 -16.93 6.57 -12.93
N THR A 175 -17.17 6.52 -11.62
CA THR A 175 -18.34 7.17 -11.00
C THR A 175 -18.04 8.58 -10.49
N GLY A 176 -16.77 8.92 -10.28
CA GLY A 176 -16.35 10.15 -9.60
C GLY A 176 -16.56 10.11 -8.09
N GLU A 177 -17.07 9.01 -7.54
CA GLU A 177 -17.36 8.87 -6.11
C GLU A 177 -16.13 8.41 -5.32
N LYS A 178 -16.15 8.67 -4.01
CA LYS A 178 -15.16 8.13 -3.09
C LYS A 178 -15.46 6.66 -2.81
N VAL A 179 -14.50 5.80 -3.13
CA VAL A 179 -14.45 4.41 -2.65
C VAL A 179 -13.67 4.41 -1.34
N ASP A 180 -14.26 3.86 -0.27
CA ASP A 180 -13.70 3.86 1.09
C ASP A 180 -13.79 2.44 1.67
N GLU A 181 -12.64 1.79 1.80
CA GLU A 181 -12.45 0.47 2.39
C GLU A 181 -12.15 0.62 3.89
N SER A 182 -13.15 1.09 4.64
CA SER A 182 -13.13 1.08 6.10
C SER A 182 -14.01 -0.05 6.62
N LEU A 183 -13.52 -0.74 7.65
CA LEU A 183 -14.36 -1.59 8.49
C LEU A 183 -15.38 -0.69 9.20
N LYS A 184 -16.58 -0.61 8.62
CA LYS A 184 -17.79 -0.13 9.30
C LYS A 184 -18.21 -1.24 10.25
N VAL A 185 -17.92 -1.05 11.53
CA VAL A 185 -18.65 -1.77 12.57
C VAL A 185 -19.92 -0.95 12.73
N GLU A 186 -21.03 -1.46 12.21
CA GLU A 186 -22.34 -0.96 12.59
C GLU A 186 -22.58 -1.47 14.02
N ASP A 187 -22.81 -0.55 14.96
CA ASP A 187 -23.15 -0.87 16.35
C ASP A 187 -24.55 -1.49 16.47
#